data_AF-A0A1G7CT58-F1
#
_entry.id   AF-A0A1G7CT58-F1
#
_cell.length_a   1.000
_cell.length_b   1.000
_cell.length_c   1.000
_cell.angle_alpha   90.00
_cell.angle_beta   90.00
_cell.angle_gamma   90.00
#
_symmetry.space_group_name_H-M   'P 1'
#
loop_
_entity.id
_entity.type
_entity.pdbx_description
1 polymer ?
#
loop_
_entity_poly.entity_id
_entity_poly.type
_entity_poly.pdbx_seq_one_letter_code
_entity_poly.pdbx_strand_id
1 'polypeptide(L)'
;MTSLILYVLLWLWDNRTFDSITKANQRKLDAEQAFQKKEFTRSAELYRQITYGSLFSDPAARLNLAHSLYKAGDYKQALKHYRLLSDIDNNSIASIANAQIALILVSKKDTASALTSLRTALRIEPGNALARTNYIILKKSFSGIDQPSDVTTRKRRSNQQQPNQVQPAPPPAPPQEIREVSEDVKKEELLKSLKAMNMTEEQARAILDAMKSNESQYIYQLRRKQYNQKPGQKSEIEW
;
A
#
# COMPACT_ATOMS: atom_id res chain seq x y z
N MET A 1 1.76 43.31 -37.16
CA MET A 1 2.20 41.95 -37.54
C MET A 1 2.52 41.07 -36.33
N THR A 2 3.18 41.59 -35.28
CA THR A 2 3.52 40.83 -34.06
C THR A 2 2.31 40.35 -33.25
N SER A 3 1.27 41.18 -33.12
CA SER A 3 0.05 40.82 -32.36
C SER A 3 -0.74 39.70 -33.03
N LEU A 4 -0.80 39.67 -34.37
CA LEU A 4 -1.46 38.60 -35.13
C LEU A 4 -0.78 37.24 -34.90
N ILE A 5 0.56 37.22 -34.88
CA ILE A 5 1.36 36.03 -34.58
C ILE A 5 1.10 35.57 -33.13
N LEU A 6 0.99 36.51 -32.18
CA LEU A 6 0.66 36.21 -30.79
C LEU A 6 -0.75 35.59 -30.66
N TYR A 7 -1.75 36.14 -31.34
CA TYR A 7 -3.11 35.60 -31.35
C TYR A 7 -3.19 34.23 -32.02
N VAL A 8 -2.45 34.00 -33.10
CA VAL A 8 -2.38 32.69 -33.75
C VAL A 8 -1.66 31.67 -32.85
N LEU A 9 -0.60 32.07 -32.15
CA LEU A 9 0.09 31.21 -31.18
C LEU A 9 -0.80 30.87 -29.97
N LEU A 10 -1.54 31.85 -29.45
CA LEU A 10 -2.49 31.63 -28.35
C LEU A 10 -3.65 30.75 -28.79
N TRP A 11 -4.18 30.95 -30.01
CA TRP A 11 -5.23 30.11 -30.58
C TRP A 11 -4.76 28.67 -30.83
N LEU A 12 -3.54 28.49 -31.35
CA LEU A 12 -2.92 27.18 -31.53
C LEU A 12 -2.58 26.51 -30.19
N TRP A 13 -2.20 27.27 -29.16
CA TRP A 13 -1.99 26.76 -27.80
C TRP A 13 -3.30 26.26 -27.21
N ASP A 14 -4.33 27.09 -27.24
CA ASP A 14 -5.64 26.83 -26.64
C ASP A 14 -6.31 25.60 -27.28
N ASN A 15 -6.27 25.51 -28.62
CA ASN A 15 -6.89 24.41 -29.36
C ASN A 15 -6.13 23.06 -29.23
N ARG A 16 -4.85 23.07 -28.81
CA ARG A 16 -4.05 21.85 -28.56
C ARG A 16 -4.31 21.26 -27.17
N THR A 17 -4.60 22.12 -26.20
CA THR A 17 -4.77 21.72 -24.79
C THR A 17 -6.10 21.03 -24.51
N PHE A 18 -7.20 21.44 -25.15
CA PHE A 18 -8.52 20.82 -24.93
C PHE A 18 -8.61 19.37 -25.43
N ASP A 19 -7.94 19.04 -26.54
CA ASP A 19 -7.90 17.67 -27.08
C ASP A 19 -7.11 16.71 -26.16
N SER A 20 -6.12 17.22 -25.43
CA SER A 20 -5.26 16.40 -24.56
C SER A 20 -6.00 15.83 -23.34
N ILE A 21 -6.88 16.62 -22.71
CA ILE A 21 -7.65 16.21 -21.52
C ILE A 21 -8.73 15.21 -21.92
N THR A 22 -9.46 15.48 -23.00
CA THR A 22 -10.48 14.58 -23.52
C THR A 22 -9.88 13.24 -23.93
N LYS A 23 -8.74 13.24 -24.64
CA LYS A 23 -8.00 12.02 -24.98
C LYS A 23 -7.46 11.29 -23.73
N ALA A 24 -6.97 12.01 -22.73
CA ALA A 24 -6.52 11.39 -21.49
C ALA A 24 -7.67 10.71 -20.74
N ASN A 25 -8.84 11.36 -20.65
CA ASN A 25 -10.03 10.78 -20.05
C ASN A 25 -10.54 9.57 -20.83
N GLN A 26 -10.57 9.64 -22.16
CA GLN A 26 -10.91 8.49 -23.01
C GLN A 26 -9.97 7.31 -22.74
N ARG A 27 -8.65 7.56 -22.72
CA ARG A 27 -7.67 6.51 -22.39
C ARG A 27 -7.88 5.93 -20.99
N LYS A 28 -8.29 6.74 -19.99
CA LYS A 28 -8.64 6.23 -18.65
C LYS A 28 -9.81 5.25 -18.71
N LEU A 29 -10.83 5.53 -19.52
CA LEU A 29 -12.00 4.66 -19.69
C LEU A 29 -11.64 3.38 -20.45
N ASP A 30 -10.88 3.50 -21.54
CA ASP A 30 -10.43 2.35 -22.32
C ASP A 30 -9.52 1.44 -21.47
N ALA A 31 -8.65 2.02 -20.64
CA ALA A 31 -7.79 1.29 -19.73
C ALA A 31 -8.60 0.52 -18.68
N GLU A 32 -9.62 1.18 -18.10
CA GLU A 32 -10.52 0.54 -17.16
C GLU A 32 -11.29 -0.62 -17.82
N GLN A 33 -11.82 -0.41 -19.03
CA GLN A 33 -12.51 -1.47 -19.77
C GLN A 33 -11.58 -2.66 -20.05
N ALA A 34 -10.34 -2.41 -20.46
CA ALA A 34 -9.34 -3.44 -20.64
C ALA A 34 -9.05 -4.18 -19.32
N PHE A 35 -8.94 -3.47 -18.19
CA PHE A 35 -8.74 -4.08 -16.88
C PHE A 35 -9.91 -5.01 -16.50
N GLN A 36 -11.16 -4.59 -16.71
CA GLN A 36 -12.35 -5.39 -16.44
C GLN A 36 -12.42 -6.64 -17.33
N LYS A 37 -11.97 -6.54 -18.58
CA LYS A 37 -11.82 -7.66 -19.51
C LYS A 37 -10.62 -8.58 -19.19
N LYS A 38 -9.88 -8.30 -18.11
CA LYS A 38 -8.63 -8.97 -17.72
C LYS A 38 -7.49 -8.82 -18.74
N GLU A 39 -7.60 -7.86 -19.67
CA GLU A 39 -6.54 -7.46 -20.61
C GLU A 39 -5.52 -6.55 -19.88
N PHE A 40 -4.89 -7.08 -18.82
CA PHE A 40 -4.08 -6.26 -17.89
C PHE A 40 -2.88 -5.57 -18.54
N THR A 41 -2.22 -6.24 -19.48
CA THR A 41 -1.10 -5.65 -20.25
C THR A 41 -1.58 -4.46 -21.08
N ARG A 42 -2.74 -4.57 -21.73
CA ARG A 42 -3.35 -3.48 -22.50
C ARG A 42 -3.80 -2.33 -21.59
N SER A 43 -4.39 -2.64 -20.43
CA SER A 43 -4.71 -1.63 -19.41
C SER A 43 -3.46 -0.87 -18.97
N ALA A 44 -2.35 -1.58 -18.69
CA ALA A 44 -1.08 -0.97 -18.33
C ALA A 44 -0.52 -0.09 -19.45
N GLU A 45 -0.64 -0.51 -20.72
CA GLU A 45 -0.27 0.31 -21.89
C GLU A 45 -1.00 1.65 -21.90
N LEU A 46 -2.33 1.59 -21.79
CA LEU A 46 -3.19 2.75 -21.86
C LEU A 46 -2.94 3.71 -20.68
N TYR A 47 -2.79 3.21 -19.46
CA TYR A 47 -2.40 4.06 -18.33
C TYR A 47 -1.00 4.63 -18.47
N ARG A 48 -0.06 3.90 -19.05
CA ARG A 48 1.30 4.41 -19.29
C ARG A 48 1.27 5.65 -20.18
N GLN A 49 0.45 5.64 -21.24
CA GLN A 49 0.26 6.80 -22.12
C GLN A 49 -0.33 8.04 -21.42
N ILE A 50 -0.96 7.87 -20.26
CA ILE A 50 -1.51 8.97 -19.45
C ILE A 50 -0.46 9.50 -18.48
N THR A 51 0.33 8.60 -17.90
CA THR A 51 1.35 8.95 -16.91
C THR A 51 2.66 9.44 -17.54
N TYR A 52 2.92 9.11 -18.81
CA TYR A 52 4.11 9.50 -19.56
C TYR A 52 3.94 10.90 -20.13
N GLY A 53 4.90 11.81 -19.86
CA GLY A 53 4.91 13.16 -20.41
C GLY A 53 4.39 14.28 -19.50
N SER A 54 3.96 13.98 -18.26
CA SER A 54 3.64 15.00 -17.25
C SER A 54 4.49 14.77 -16.00
N LEU A 55 5.30 15.76 -15.62
CA LEU A 55 6.03 15.79 -14.34
C LEU A 55 5.06 15.66 -13.14
N PHE A 56 3.78 16.00 -13.33
CA PHE A 56 2.70 15.95 -12.35
C PHE A 56 1.64 14.90 -12.73
N SER A 57 2.07 13.72 -13.21
CA SER A 57 1.13 12.66 -13.56
C SER A 57 0.15 12.38 -12.41
N ASP A 58 -1.15 12.35 -12.71
CA ASP A 58 -2.23 12.01 -11.77
C ASP A 58 -1.88 10.75 -10.95
N PRO A 59 -1.71 10.87 -9.62
CA PRO A 59 -1.39 9.75 -8.74
C PRO A 59 -2.37 8.57 -8.87
N ALA A 60 -3.65 8.83 -9.14
CA ALA A 60 -4.65 7.79 -9.31
C ALA A 60 -4.43 7.00 -10.62
N ALA A 61 -4.06 7.68 -11.71
CA ALA A 61 -3.70 7.02 -12.96
C ALA A 61 -2.44 6.17 -12.81
N ARG A 62 -1.44 6.66 -12.06
CA ARG A 62 -0.22 5.90 -11.73
C ARG A 62 -0.51 4.70 -10.83
N LEU A 63 -1.44 4.82 -9.89
CA LEU A 63 -1.88 3.71 -9.05
C LEU A 63 -2.56 2.62 -9.90
N ASN A 64 -3.45 3.03 -10.81
CA ASN A 64 -4.13 2.10 -11.71
C ASN A 64 -3.18 1.45 -12.73
N LEU A 65 -2.12 2.14 -13.17
CA LEU A 65 -1.02 1.55 -13.91
C LEU A 65 -0.33 0.46 -13.09
N ALA A 66 0.05 0.75 -11.85
CA ALA A 66 0.71 -0.21 -10.96
C ALA A 66 -0.16 -1.45 -10.70
N HIS A 67 -1.47 -1.27 -10.47
CA HIS A 67 -2.43 -2.37 -10.34
C HIS A 67 -2.51 -3.22 -11.62
N SER A 68 -2.51 -2.59 -12.80
CA SER A 68 -2.56 -3.30 -14.08
C SER A 68 -1.29 -4.12 -14.31
N LEU A 69 -0.11 -3.54 -14.03
CA LEU A 69 1.17 -4.25 -14.09
C LEU A 69 1.23 -5.42 -13.11
N TYR A 70 0.74 -5.22 -11.88
CA TYR A 70 0.67 -6.27 -10.87
C TYR A 70 -0.20 -7.45 -11.33
N LYS A 71 -1.39 -7.17 -11.87
CA LYS A 71 -2.31 -8.21 -12.39
C LYS A 71 -1.78 -8.88 -13.66
N ALA A 72 -0.97 -8.17 -14.46
CA ALA A 72 -0.26 -8.73 -15.60
C ALA A 72 0.95 -9.59 -15.19
N GLY A 73 1.31 -9.64 -13.90
CA GLY A 73 2.47 -10.39 -13.39
C GLY A 73 3.80 -9.64 -13.48
N ASP A 74 3.83 -8.41 -13.99
CA ASP A 74 5.03 -7.58 -14.03
C ASP A 74 5.25 -6.89 -12.66
N TYR A 75 5.62 -7.70 -11.67
CA TYR A 75 5.86 -7.25 -10.30
C TYR A 75 7.03 -6.28 -10.19
N LYS A 76 8.00 -6.34 -11.11
CA LYS A 76 9.16 -5.45 -11.13
C LYS A 76 8.73 -4.02 -11.45
N GLN A 77 7.99 -3.83 -12.53
CA GLN A 77 7.50 -2.51 -12.92
C GLN A 77 6.39 -2.03 -11.97
N ALA A 78 5.49 -2.91 -11.53
CA ALA A 78 4.47 -2.56 -10.53
C ALA A 78 5.11 -1.99 -9.26
N LEU A 79 6.13 -2.65 -8.71
CA LEU A 79 6.86 -2.19 -7.53
C LEU A 79 7.48 -0.81 -7.72
N LYS A 80 8.07 -0.54 -8.90
CA LYS A 80 8.62 0.78 -9.24
C LYS A 80 7.53 1.86 -9.16
N HIS A 81 6.36 1.61 -9.73
CA HIS A 81 5.27 2.59 -9.72
C HIS A 81 4.63 2.76 -8.33
N TYR A 82 4.48 1.70 -7.54
CA TYR A 82 3.99 1.83 -6.16
C TYR A 82 4.96 2.61 -5.27
N ARG A 83 6.28 2.42 -5.41
CA ARG A 83 7.28 3.19 -4.64
C ARG A 83 7.24 4.69 -4.92
N LEU A 84 6.87 5.08 -6.15
CA LEU A 84 6.67 6.50 -6.48
C LEU A 84 5.41 7.09 -5.83
N LEU A 85 4.53 6.24 -5.28
CA LEU A 85 3.29 6.63 -4.63
C LEU A 85 3.33 6.44 -3.11
N SER A 86 4.36 5.79 -2.55
CA SER A 86 4.33 5.33 -1.15
C SER A 86 4.47 6.43 -0.11
N ASP A 87 4.81 7.65 -0.51
CA ASP A 87 5.04 8.78 0.41
C ASP A 87 4.58 10.11 -0.20
N ILE A 88 3.49 10.07 -0.98
CA ILE A 88 2.88 11.28 -1.53
C ILE A 88 1.86 11.86 -0.55
N ASP A 89 1.53 13.14 -0.71
CA ASP A 89 0.57 13.87 0.15
C ASP A 89 -0.84 13.25 0.18
N ASN A 90 -1.23 12.54 -0.89
CA ASN A 90 -2.48 11.78 -0.87
C ASN A 90 -2.31 10.52 -0.01
N ASN A 91 -2.62 10.66 1.28
CA ASN A 91 -2.53 9.59 2.30
C ASN A 91 -3.22 8.30 1.85
N SER A 92 -4.36 8.39 1.16
CA SER A 92 -5.08 7.17 0.77
C SER A 92 -4.35 6.39 -0.30
N ILE A 93 -3.87 7.07 -1.34
CA ILE A 93 -3.05 6.44 -2.38
C ILE A 93 -1.73 5.93 -1.80
N ALA A 94 -1.08 6.70 -0.91
CA ALA A 94 0.16 6.29 -0.26
C ALA A 94 -0.03 5.04 0.63
N SER A 95 -1.13 4.97 1.37
CA SER A 95 -1.49 3.79 2.16
C SER A 95 -1.72 2.56 1.26
N ILE A 96 -2.48 2.71 0.18
CA ILE A 96 -2.72 1.62 -0.79
C ILE A 96 -1.41 1.16 -1.41
N ALA A 97 -0.55 2.08 -1.84
CA ALA A 97 0.74 1.76 -2.45
C ALA A 97 1.63 0.97 -1.49
N ASN A 98 1.72 1.37 -0.22
CA ASN A 98 2.47 0.62 0.80
C ASN A 98 1.89 -0.78 1.04
N ALA A 99 0.56 -0.94 1.06
CA ALA A 99 -0.08 -2.25 1.19
C ALA A 99 0.26 -3.18 0.00
N GLN A 100 0.36 -2.62 -1.20
CA GLN A 100 0.69 -3.37 -2.42
C GLN A 100 2.18 -3.72 -2.54
N ILE A 101 3.06 -2.82 -2.08
CA ILE A 101 4.49 -3.11 -1.93
C ILE A 101 4.69 -4.33 -1.05
N ALA A 102 3.98 -4.41 0.08
CA ALA A 102 4.06 -5.55 0.99
C ALA A 102 3.68 -6.87 0.31
N LEU A 103 2.63 -6.87 -0.51
CA LEU A 103 2.19 -8.07 -1.24
C LEU A 103 3.27 -8.58 -2.20
N ILE A 104 3.98 -7.67 -2.87
CA ILE A 104 5.12 -8.02 -3.73
C ILE A 104 6.30 -8.53 -2.90
N LEU A 105 6.58 -7.93 -1.74
CA LEU A 105 7.67 -8.36 -0.85
C LEU A 105 7.45 -9.75 -0.26
N VAL A 106 6.20 -10.11 0.08
CA VAL A 106 5.84 -11.48 0.49
C VAL A 106 6.17 -12.48 -0.61
N SER A 107 5.89 -12.16 -1.89
CA SER A 107 6.25 -13.04 -3.01
C SER A 107 7.77 -13.25 -3.17
N LYS A 108 8.57 -12.32 -2.64
CA LYS A 108 10.04 -12.39 -2.59
C LYS A 108 10.56 -13.01 -1.30
N LYS A 109 9.69 -13.55 -0.44
CA LYS A 109 10.00 -14.08 0.90
C LYS A 109 10.59 -13.02 1.86
N ASP A 110 10.46 -11.73 1.54
CA ASP A 110 10.91 -10.62 2.38
C ASP A 110 9.77 -10.17 3.31
N THR A 111 9.48 -11.02 4.30
CA THR A 111 8.38 -10.80 5.23
C THR A 111 8.62 -9.62 6.18
N ALA A 112 9.87 -9.38 6.57
CA ALA A 112 10.23 -8.28 7.47
C ALA A 112 9.94 -6.92 6.82
N SER A 113 10.39 -6.73 5.57
CA SER A 113 10.08 -5.50 4.82
C SER A 113 8.58 -5.39 4.52
N ALA A 114 7.91 -6.50 4.22
CA ALA A 114 6.46 -6.51 3.99
C ALA A 114 5.68 -6.03 5.23
N LEU A 115 6.03 -6.51 6.43
CA LEU A 115 5.43 -6.05 7.69
C LEU A 115 5.69 -4.57 7.93
N THR A 116 6.89 -4.08 7.62
CA THR A 116 7.22 -2.65 7.72
C THR A 116 6.36 -1.81 6.78
N SER A 117 6.22 -2.21 5.51
CA SER A 117 5.34 -1.52 4.56
C SER A 117 3.87 -1.51 5.03
N LEU A 118 3.36 -2.61 5.59
CA LEU A 118 1.99 -2.66 6.11
C LEU A 118 1.80 -1.76 7.35
N ARG A 119 2.79 -1.67 8.24
CA ARG A 119 2.77 -0.72 9.36
C ARG A 119 2.74 0.72 8.86
N THR A 120 3.54 1.04 7.84
CA THR A 120 3.52 2.36 7.21
C THR A 120 2.15 2.66 6.60
N ALA A 121 1.55 1.72 5.86
CA ALA A 121 0.21 1.88 5.30
C ALA A 121 -0.84 2.21 6.38
N LEU A 122 -0.80 1.49 7.51
CA LEU A 122 -1.73 1.69 8.63
C LEU A 122 -1.44 2.95 9.44
N ARG A 123 -0.20 3.41 9.49
CA ARG A 123 0.16 4.70 10.10
C ARG A 123 -0.37 5.86 9.27
N ILE A 124 -0.26 5.77 7.94
CA ILE A 124 -0.76 6.80 7.01
C ILE A 124 -2.29 6.82 7.00
N GLU A 125 -2.92 5.66 6.87
CA GLU A 125 -4.38 5.54 6.86
C GLU A 125 -4.83 4.36 7.76
N PRO A 126 -5.15 4.63 9.03
CA PRO A 126 -5.61 3.59 9.97
C PRO A 126 -6.88 2.86 9.51
N GLY A 127 -7.67 3.49 8.64
CA GLY A 127 -8.90 2.96 8.05
C GLY A 127 -8.70 1.97 6.88
N ASN A 128 -7.46 1.79 6.40
CA ASN A 128 -7.20 0.90 5.27
C ASN A 128 -7.41 -0.58 5.67
N ALA A 129 -8.60 -1.10 5.37
CA ALA A 129 -9.00 -2.47 5.68
C ALA A 129 -8.12 -3.52 4.98
N LEU A 130 -7.67 -3.26 3.75
CA LEU A 130 -6.77 -4.18 3.04
C LEU A 130 -5.43 -4.31 3.78
N ALA A 131 -4.81 -3.18 4.14
CA ALA A 131 -3.56 -3.18 4.89
C ALA A 131 -3.71 -3.86 6.26
N ARG A 132 -4.84 -3.63 6.94
CA ARG A 132 -5.13 -4.25 8.24
C ARG A 132 -5.21 -5.77 8.14
N THR A 133 -6.01 -6.27 7.20
CA THR A 133 -6.18 -7.71 6.98
C THR A 133 -4.87 -8.37 6.58
N ASN A 134 -4.13 -7.77 5.64
CA ASN A 134 -2.84 -8.28 5.20
C ASN A 134 -1.81 -8.30 6.34
N TYR A 135 -1.79 -7.29 7.21
CA TYR A 135 -0.93 -7.26 8.39
C TYR A 135 -1.26 -8.36 9.39
N ILE A 136 -2.55 -8.60 9.66
CA ILE A 136 -2.99 -9.66 10.57
C ILE A 136 -2.60 -11.04 10.03
N ILE A 137 -2.89 -11.31 8.75
CA ILE A 137 -2.53 -12.57 8.09
C ILE A 137 -1.02 -12.80 8.21
N LEU A 138 -0.22 -11.82 7.78
CA LEU A 138 1.23 -11.95 7.74
C LEU A 138 1.84 -12.09 9.14
N LYS A 139 1.38 -11.28 10.11
CA LYS A 139 1.89 -11.33 11.48
C LYS A 139 1.54 -12.63 12.19
N LYS A 140 0.32 -13.18 11.98
CA LYS A 140 -0.10 -14.45 12.59
C LYS A 140 0.80 -15.59 12.13
N SER A 141 0.99 -15.71 10.82
CA SER A 141 1.81 -16.77 10.23
C SER A 141 3.30 -16.63 10.57
N PHE A 142 3.80 -15.40 10.71
CA PHE A 142 5.20 -15.13 11.00
C PHE A 142 5.59 -15.25 12.48
N SER A 143 4.63 -15.09 13.40
CA SER A 143 4.90 -15.16 14.84
C SER A 143 5.08 -16.61 15.34
N GLY A 144 5.10 -17.61 14.44
CA GLY A 144 5.30 -19.01 14.81
C GLY A 144 4.18 -19.60 15.67
N ILE A 145 2.98 -19.00 15.67
CA ILE A 145 1.81 -19.62 16.30
C ILE A 145 1.25 -20.61 15.29
N ASP A 146 1.81 -21.82 15.30
CA ASP A 146 1.02 -23.01 15.03
C ASP A 146 -0.13 -22.98 16.04
N GLN A 147 -1.35 -22.67 15.58
CA GLN A 147 -2.52 -22.80 16.41
C GLN A 147 -3.29 -24.01 15.91
N PRO A 148 -3.32 -25.14 16.66
CA PRO A 148 -4.57 -25.86 16.77
C PRO A 148 -5.55 -24.87 17.39
N SER A 149 -6.60 -24.57 16.65
CA SER A 149 -7.70 -23.74 17.11
C SER A 149 -8.30 -24.31 18.40
N ASP A 150 -8.14 -23.60 19.52
CA ASP A 150 -9.05 -23.73 20.64
C ASP A 150 -9.41 -22.37 21.23
N VAL A 151 -10.69 -22.01 21.06
CA VAL A 151 -11.31 -20.74 21.43
C VAL A 151 -12.04 -20.96 22.75
N THR A 152 -11.36 -21.34 23.83
CA THR A 152 -12.05 -21.61 25.11
C THR A 152 -11.26 -21.27 26.37
N THR A 153 -10.33 -20.31 26.38
CA THR A 153 -9.76 -19.85 27.67
C THR A 153 -9.30 -18.39 27.65
N ARG A 154 -10.25 -17.46 27.51
CA ARG A 154 -10.03 -16.04 27.87
C ARG A 154 -11.18 -15.49 28.69
N LYS A 155 -11.40 -16.09 29.86
CA LYS A 155 -12.16 -15.44 30.95
C LYS A 155 -11.71 -15.99 32.30
N ARG A 156 -10.66 -15.39 32.86
CA ARG A 156 -10.44 -15.18 34.31
C ARG A 156 -8.98 -14.85 34.57
N ARG A 157 -8.70 -13.59 34.91
CA ARG A 157 -8.05 -13.18 36.17
C ARG A 157 -7.73 -11.69 36.10
N SER A 158 -8.71 -10.91 36.54
CA SER A 158 -8.51 -9.60 37.15
C SER A 158 -8.51 -9.79 38.67
N ASN A 159 -7.68 -8.97 39.35
CA ASN A 159 -7.52 -8.77 40.79
C ASN A 159 -6.74 -9.81 41.60
N GLN A 160 -5.61 -9.38 42.19
CA GLN A 160 -5.54 -9.06 43.63
C GLN A 160 -4.26 -8.31 44.01
N GLN A 161 -4.42 -7.40 44.98
CA GLN A 161 -3.47 -6.42 45.53
C GLN A 161 -2.41 -7.03 46.48
N GLN A 162 -1.30 -6.31 46.67
CA GLN A 162 -0.27 -6.48 47.74
C GLN A 162 -0.78 -6.05 49.13
N PRO A 163 -0.07 -6.40 50.23
CA PRO A 163 0.83 -5.42 50.88
C PRO A 163 2.17 -5.93 51.51
N ASN A 164 3.04 -4.96 51.81
CA ASN A 164 4.46 -4.87 52.28
C ASN A 164 4.97 -5.58 53.57
N GLN A 165 6.32 -5.71 53.71
CA GLN A 165 7.19 -5.23 54.85
C GLN A 165 8.75 -5.35 54.58
N VAL A 166 9.55 -4.25 54.45
CA VAL A 166 10.59 -3.55 55.33
C VAL A 166 11.96 -4.29 55.61
N GLN A 167 13.09 -4.04 54.89
CA GLN A 167 14.36 -3.23 55.14
C GLN A 167 15.41 -3.75 56.18
N PRO A 168 16.77 -3.54 56.07
CA PRO A 168 17.48 -2.25 55.84
C PRO A 168 18.83 -2.22 55.00
N ALA A 169 19.34 -1.01 54.71
CA ALA A 169 20.68 -0.63 54.16
C ALA A 169 21.41 0.33 55.17
N PRO A 170 22.72 0.79 55.09
CA PRO A 170 23.44 1.48 53.95
C PRO A 170 25.04 1.40 54.01
N PRO A 171 25.93 2.34 53.54
CA PRO A 171 26.24 3.07 52.25
C PRO A 171 27.79 3.08 51.85
N PRO A 172 28.43 3.96 51.00
CA PRO A 172 28.15 4.57 49.66
C PRO A 172 29.32 4.61 48.57
N ALA A 173 28.93 4.61 47.26
CA ALA A 173 29.36 5.39 46.02
C ALA A 173 30.82 5.39 45.39
N PRO A 174 31.06 5.85 44.10
CA PRO A 174 30.42 5.70 42.74
C PRO A 174 31.50 5.48 41.59
N PRO A 175 31.35 5.75 40.25
CA PRO A 175 30.21 5.99 39.32
C PRO A 175 30.19 5.19 37.97
N GLN A 176 28.99 5.16 37.34
CA GLN A 176 28.65 5.08 35.89
C GLN A 176 28.98 3.83 35.03
N GLU A 177 27.92 3.19 34.49
CA GLU A 177 27.74 3.04 33.03
C GLU A 177 26.29 2.65 32.68
N ILE A 178 25.59 3.57 32.01
CA ILE A 178 24.32 3.31 31.32
C ILE A 178 24.66 3.29 29.85
N ARG A 179 24.71 2.09 29.22
CA ARG A 179 24.48 1.83 27.77
C ARG A 179 24.89 0.40 27.35
N GLU A 180 24.19 -0.64 27.83
CA GLU A 180 24.30 -1.97 27.18
C GLU A 180 22.95 -2.59 26.79
N VAL A 181 21.82 -1.99 27.17
CA VAL A 181 20.48 -2.56 26.88
C VAL A 181 20.06 -2.39 25.40
N SER A 182 20.85 -1.72 24.55
CA SER A 182 20.48 -1.50 23.14
C SER A 182 21.00 -2.54 22.16
N GLU A 183 22.13 -3.17 22.45
CA GLU A 183 22.75 -4.14 21.54
C GLU A 183 22.08 -5.51 21.67
N ASP A 184 21.77 -5.96 22.89
CA ASP A 184 21.10 -7.24 23.11
C ASP A 184 19.65 -7.24 22.60
N VAL A 185 18.91 -6.14 22.75
CA VAL A 185 17.55 -6.01 22.19
C VAL A 185 17.58 -5.99 20.66
N LYS A 186 18.55 -5.28 20.04
CA LYS A 186 18.71 -5.26 18.58
C LYS A 186 19.17 -6.63 18.05
N LYS A 187 20.05 -7.32 18.76
CA LYS A 187 20.54 -8.66 18.43
C LYS A 187 19.43 -9.69 18.57
N GLU A 188 18.58 -9.56 19.59
CA GLU A 188 17.40 -10.40 19.76
C GLU A 188 16.33 -10.09 18.69
N GLU A 189 16.11 -8.83 18.34
CA GLU A 189 15.26 -8.44 17.21
C GLU A 189 15.82 -8.95 15.87
N LEU A 190 17.13 -8.91 15.68
CA LEU A 190 17.82 -9.43 14.50
C LEU A 190 17.73 -10.95 14.46
N LEU A 191 17.99 -11.67 15.55
CA LEU A 191 17.84 -13.12 15.62
C LEU A 191 16.38 -13.57 15.45
N LYS A 192 15.44 -12.76 15.93
CA LYS A 192 14.01 -12.93 15.69
C LYS A 192 13.64 -12.63 14.24
N SER A 193 14.31 -11.69 13.58
CA SER A 193 14.19 -11.39 12.13
C SER A 193 14.87 -12.46 11.25
N LEU A 194 15.92 -13.11 11.74
CA LEU A 194 16.62 -14.22 11.10
C LEU A 194 15.80 -15.52 11.21
N LYS A 195 15.23 -15.83 12.38
CA LYS A 195 14.28 -16.95 12.55
C LYS A 195 13.02 -16.80 11.69
N ALA A 196 12.62 -15.56 11.49
CA ALA A 196 11.55 -15.12 10.61
C ALA A 196 11.75 -15.37 9.11
N MET A 197 12.99 -15.63 8.68
CA MET A 197 13.29 -16.08 7.33
C MET A 197 12.98 -17.57 7.10
N ASN A 198 12.60 -18.33 8.14
CA ASN A 198 12.24 -19.76 8.04
C ASN A 198 10.74 -20.00 7.69
N MET A 199 10.09 -19.12 6.92
CA MET A 199 8.78 -19.46 6.36
C MET A 199 8.96 -20.58 5.32
N THR A 200 8.25 -21.69 5.45
CA THR A 200 8.30 -22.73 4.40
C THR A 200 7.70 -22.18 3.12
N GLU A 201 8.13 -22.68 1.97
CA GLU A 201 7.63 -22.18 0.68
C GLU A 201 6.12 -22.36 0.53
N GLU A 202 5.57 -23.43 1.09
CA GLU A 202 4.14 -23.71 1.08
C GLU A 202 3.35 -22.71 1.93
N GLN A 203 3.84 -22.37 3.12
CA GLN A 203 3.24 -21.34 3.96
C GLN A 203 3.28 -19.97 3.28
N ALA A 204 4.40 -19.60 2.65
CA ALA A 204 4.53 -18.35 1.92
C ALA A 204 3.54 -18.27 0.75
N ARG A 205 3.32 -19.37 0.04
CA ARG A 205 2.32 -19.46 -1.05
C ARG A 205 0.90 -19.31 -0.51
N ALA A 206 0.53 -20.04 0.55
CA ALA A 206 -0.80 -19.96 1.15
C ALA A 206 -1.14 -18.54 1.65
N ILE A 207 -0.17 -17.87 2.29
CA ILE A 207 -0.30 -16.48 2.74
C ILE A 207 -0.51 -15.55 1.54
N LEU A 208 0.32 -15.71 0.50
CA LEU A 208 0.25 -14.88 -0.68
C LEU A 208 -1.10 -15.03 -1.39
N ASP A 209 -1.64 -16.25 -1.47
CA ASP A 209 -2.94 -16.52 -2.09
C ASP A 209 -4.08 -15.89 -1.29
N ALA A 210 -4.06 -16.00 0.03
CA ALA A 210 -5.05 -15.35 0.90
C ALA A 210 -5.02 -13.82 0.74
N MET A 211 -3.82 -13.22 0.71
CA MET A 211 -3.67 -11.78 0.53
C MET A 211 -4.07 -11.33 -0.89
N LYS A 212 -3.70 -12.09 -1.94
CA LYS A 212 -4.08 -11.82 -3.34
C LYS A 212 -5.59 -11.89 -3.57
N SER A 213 -6.26 -12.84 -2.92
CA SER A 213 -7.73 -12.97 -2.99
C SER A 213 -8.39 -11.69 -2.47
N ASN A 214 -8.01 -11.25 -1.26
CA ASN A 214 -8.52 -10.02 -0.64
C ASN A 214 -8.20 -8.78 -1.48
N GLU A 215 -6.98 -8.71 -2.01
CA GLU A 215 -6.51 -7.61 -2.87
C GLU A 215 -7.31 -7.49 -4.17
N SER A 216 -7.64 -8.62 -4.81
CA SER A 216 -8.43 -8.61 -6.04
C SER A 216 -9.81 -7.97 -5.82
N GLN A 217 -10.52 -8.38 -4.78
CA GLN A 217 -11.84 -7.83 -4.44
C GLN A 217 -11.75 -6.34 -4.12
N TYR A 218 -10.72 -5.94 -3.37
CA TYR A 218 -10.48 -4.56 -3.00
C TYR A 218 -10.24 -3.65 -4.21
N ILE A 219 -9.38 -4.06 -5.16
CA ILE A 219 -9.12 -3.27 -6.38
C ILE A 219 -10.41 -3.05 -7.19
N TYR A 220 -11.24 -4.08 -7.35
CA TYR A 220 -12.52 -3.94 -8.06
C TYR A 220 -13.46 -2.96 -7.34
N GLN A 221 -13.52 -2.99 -6.01
CA GLN A 221 -14.33 -2.05 -5.23
C GLN A 221 -13.83 -0.60 -5.38
N LEU A 222 -12.52 -0.37 -5.33
CA LEU A 222 -11.93 0.96 -5.52
C LEU A 222 -12.24 1.52 -6.91
N ARG A 223 -12.02 0.71 -7.95
CA ARG A 223 -12.30 1.13 -9.34
C ARG A 223 -13.78 1.45 -9.53
N ARG A 224 -14.69 0.61 -9.01
CA ARG A 224 -16.14 0.90 -9.05
C ARG A 224 -16.47 2.23 -8.38
N LYS A 225 -15.89 2.54 -7.22
CA LYS A 225 -16.12 3.84 -6.55
C LYS A 225 -15.59 5.02 -7.38
N GLN A 226 -14.41 4.87 -7.97
CA GLN A 226 -13.79 5.91 -8.81
C GLN A 226 -14.61 6.24 -10.05
N TYR A 227 -15.25 5.25 -10.68
CA TYR A 227 -15.95 5.43 -11.96
C TYR A 227 -17.49 5.50 -11.86
N ASN A 228 -18.10 5.06 -10.74
CA ASN A 228 -19.54 5.20 -10.50
C ASN A 228 -19.93 6.59 -9.94
N GLN A 229 -18.97 7.38 -9.48
CA GLN A 229 -19.18 8.79 -9.16
C GLN A 229 -19.14 9.64 -10.44
N LYS A 230 -20.07 9.41 -11.37
CA LYS A 230 -20.39 10.44 -12.36
C LYS A 230 -21.25 11.48 -11.63
N PRO A 231 -20.91 12.78 -11.62
CA PRO A 231 -21.92 13.79 -11.36
C PRO A 231 -23.03 13.55 -12.37
N GLY A 232 -24.28 13.58 -11.90
CA GLY A 232 -25.45 13.43 -12.76
C GLY A 232 -25.26 14.24 -14.02
N GLN A 233 -25.59 13.61 -15.14
CA GLN A 233 -25.82 14.25 -16.41
C GLN A 233 -26.70 15.49 -16.16
N LYS A 234 -26.10 16.67 -15.96
CA LYS A 234 -26.80 17.93 -16.14
C LYS A 234 -26.96 18.11 -17.64
N SER A 235 -27.90 17.38 -18.20
CA SER A 235 -28.56 17.75 -19.44
C SER A 235 -29.41 18.98 -19.11
N GLU A 236 -28.82 20.15 -19.23
CA GLU A 236 -29.51 21.41 -19.54
C GLU A 236 -28.46 22.51 -19.64
N ILE A 237 -28.00 22.73 -20.88
CA ILE A 237 -27.64 24.07 -21.30
C ILE A 237 -28.99 24.68 -21.67
N GLU A 238 -29.63 25.36 -20.72
CA GLU A 238 -30.72 26.28 -21.05
C GLU A 238 -30.09 27.45 -21.80
N TRP A 239 -30.58 27.67 -23.02
CA TRP A 239 -30.22 28.80 -23.90
C TRP A 239 -30.81 30.10 -23.37
#